data_AF-A0AA37SW09-F1
#
_entry.id   AF-A0AA37SW09-F1
#
_cell.length_a   1.000
_cell.length_b   1.000
_cell.length_c   1.000
_cell.angle_alpha   90.00
_cell.angle_beta   90.00
_cell.angle_gamma   90.00
#
_symmetry.space_group_name_H-M   'P 1'
#
loop_
_entity.id
_entity.type
_entity.pdbx_description
1 polymer ?
#
loop_
_entity_poly.entity_id
_entity_poly.type
_entity_poly.pdbx_seq_one_letter_code
_entity_poly.pdbx_strand_id
1 'polypeptide(L)'
;MCPARSVTAVDKKHQVIVDAQVFGSGQEQHTLKPILDTIQSRYKRLGISDDILGEQTIVTADTGFASESNMAYLHEPNINAYIPDNQFRSRDPKFNEQKAKYGKRHQDKKVRKKMTIPASEFQFDPVNKTCICPAGEQISFRGIRENTEGIQTAYFEGKLLQCRNCEKKHKCMHNPKSADHRKGAGRQVSFRLATDREPTYTDWMTNSSGMNLNNVSWPRRGESHG
;
A
#
# COMPACT_ATOMS: atom_id res chain seq x y z
N MET A 1 5.71 -26.29 -1.02
CA MET A 1 4.78 -25.86 -2.09
C MET A 1 4.72 -24.34 -2.09
N CYS A 2 5.19 -23.69 -3.17
CA CYS A 2 4.95 -22.27 -3.36
C CYS A 2 3.46 -22.06 -3.68
N PRO A 3 2.76 -21.10 -3.05
CA PRO A 3 1.38 -20.81 -3.41
C PRO A 3 1.33 -20.30 -4.86
N ALA A 4 0.60 -20.99 -5.71
CA ALA A 4 0.30 -20.55 -7.08
C ALA A 4 -1.09 -19.92 -7.11
N ARG A 5 -1.27 -18.91 -7.95
CA ARG A 5 -2.57 -18.27 -8.19
C ARG A 5 -2.90 -18.26 -9.67
N SER A 6 -4.12 -18.65 -10.01
CA SER A 6 -4.67 -18.50 -11.34
C SER A 6 -5.41 -17.17 -11.44
N VAL A 7 -5.19 -16.44 -12.51
CA VAL A 7 -5.96 -15.24 -12.86
C VAL A 7 -6.65 -15.48 -14.19
N THR A 8 -7.90 -15.03 -14.29
CA THR A 8 -8.73 -15.21 -15.48
C THR A 8 -9.37 -13.88 -15.83
N ALA A 9 -9.26 -13.49 -17.10
CA ALA A 9 -9.95 -12.35 -17.67
C ALA A 9 -11.16 -12.83 -18.47
N VAL A 10 -12.30 -12.17 -18.26
CA VAL A 10 -13.60 -12.59 -18.82
C VAL A 10 -14.29 -11.38 -19.44
N ASP A 11 -14.88 -11.56 -20.62
CA ASP A 11 -15.74 -10.56 -21.23
C ASP A 11 -17.08 -10.45 -20.48
N LYS A 12 -17.52 -9.23 -20.18
CA LYS A 12 -18.76 -8.99 -19.45
C LYS A 12 -20.01 -9.38 -20.24
N LYS A 13 -20.04 -9.12 -21.55
CA LYS A 13 -21.26 -9.25 -22.36
C LYS A 13 -21.60 -10.71 -22.64
N HIS A 14 -20.61 -11.51 -22.98
CA HIS A 14 -20.76 -12.88 -23.42
C HIS A 14 -20.22 -13.90 -22.42
N GLN A 15 -19.61 -13.45 -21.31
CA GLN A 15 -19.03 -14.32 -20.28
C GLN A 15 -17.97 -15.28 -20.84
N VAL A 16 -17.28 -14.85 -21.90
CA VAL A 16 -16.22 -15.62 -22.55
C VAL A 16 -14.89 -15.36 -21.84
N ILE A 17 -14.18 -16.43 -21.53
CA ILE A 17 -12.80 -16.33 -21.01
C ILE A 17 -11.91 -15.83 -22.14
N VAL A 18 -11.37 -14.63 -21.98
CA VAL A 18 -10.46 -14.02 -22.96
C VAL A 18 -9.00 -14.36 -22.67
N ASP A 19 -8.64 -14.62 -21.41
CA ASP A 19 -7.29 -15.04 -21.00
C ASP A 19 -7.33 -15.78 -19.65
N ALA A 20 -6.42 -16.75 -19.46
CA ALA A 20 -6.24 -17.43 -18.18
C ALA A 20 -4.76 -17.78 -17.99
N GLN A 21 -4.16 -17.32 -16.89
CA GLN A 21 -2.74 -17.49 -16.58
C GLN A 21 -2.53 -17.95 -15.14
N VAL A 22 -1.43 -18.66 -14.90
CA VAL A 22 -1.03 -19.12 -13.56
C VAL A 22 0.30 -18.49 -13.18
N PHE A 23 0.32 -17.81 -12.03
CA PHE A 23 1.49 -17.13 -11.51
C PHE A 23 2.01 -17.84 -10.25
N GLY A 24 3.33 -18.04 -10.21
CA GLY A 24 4.04 -18.70 -9.10
C GLY A 24 4.41 -17.78 -7.93
N SER A 25 3.83 -16.58 -7.84
CA SER A 25 4.14 -15.59 -6.81
C SER A 25 2.91 -15.28 -5.94
N GLY A 26 3.15 -15.06 -4.64
CA GLY A 26 2.08 -14.87 -3.65
C GLY A 26 1.39 -13.50 -3.67
N GLN A 27 1.80 -12.56 -4.53
CA GLN A 27 1.22 -11.21 -4.63
C GLN A 27 0.58 -11.03 -6.02
N GLU A 28 -0.74 -10.79 -6.05
CA GLU A 28 -1.53 -10.55 -7.27
C GLU A 28 -1.19 -9.21 -7.94
N GLN A 29 -0.59 -8.28 -7.19
CA GLN A 29 -0.26 -6.94 -7.68
C GLN A 29 0.66 -6.99 -8.91
N HIS A 30 1.56 -7.96 -9.02
CA HIS A 30 2.48 -8.05 -10.16
C HIS A 30 1.87 -8.65 -11.42
N THR A 31 0.64 -9.17 -11.37
CA THR A 31 0.07 -9.97 -12.45
C THR A 31 -0.85 -9.18 -13.37
N LEU A 32 -1.30 -7.97 -12.98
CA LEU A 32 -2.21 -7.14 -13.79
C LEU A 32 -1.61 -6.76 -15.15
N LYS A 33 -0.44 -6.11 -15.13
CA LYS A 33 0.24 -5.65 -16.34
C LYS A 33 0.52 -6.80 -17.33
N PRO A 34 1.12 -7.93 -16.92
CA PRO A 34 1.32 -9.07 -17.82
C PRO A 34 0.04 -9.57 -18.51
N ILE A 35 -1.09 -9.56 -17.80
CA ILE A 35 -2.38 -10.02 -18.38
C ILE A 35 -2.87 -9.01 -19.41
N LEU A 36 -2.84 -7.72 -19.11
CA LEU A 36 -3.28 -6.67 -20.04
C LEU A 36 -2.40 -6.64 -21.30
N ASP A 37 -1.09 -6.73 -21.14
CA ASP A 37 -0.14 -6.81 -22.26
C ASP A 37 -0.43 -8.05 -23.14
N THR A 38 -0.76 -9.19 -22.51
CA THR A 38 -1.12 -10.43 -23.22
C THR A 38 -2.42 -10.30 -23.99
N ILE A 39 -3.45 -9.70 -23.38
CA ILE A 39 -4.75 -9.46 -24.02
C ILE A 39 -4.58 -8.53 -25.22
N GLN A 40 -3.89 -7.39 -25.04
CA GLN A 40 -3.65 -6.43 -26.11
C GLN A 40 -2.90 -7.09 -27.28
N SER A 41 -1.82 -7.82 -26.98
CA SER A 41 -1.05 -8.55 -28.00
C SER A 41 -1.89 -9.59 -28.74
N ARG A 42 -2.79 -10.30 -28.03
CA ARG A 42 -3.69 -11.29 -28.64
C ARG A 42 -4.69 -10.64 -29.57
N TYR A 43 -5.34 -9.56 -29.15
CA TYR A 43 -6.35 -8.85 -29.95
C TYR A 43 -5.74 -8.28 -31.23
N LYS A 44 -4.55 -7.68 -31.11
CA LYS A 44 -3.78 -7.17 -32.25
C LYS A 44 -3.39 -8.29 -33.22
N ARG A 45 -2.86 -9.41 -32.71
CA ARG A 45 -2.47 -10.57 -33.53
C ARG A 45 -3.66 -11.20 -34.26
N LEU A 46 -4.85 -11.17 -33.67
CA LEU A 46 -6.07 -11.70 -34.26
C LEU A 46 -6.77 -10.70 -35.20
N GLY A 47 -6.26 -9.47 -35.32
CA GLY A 47 -6.87 -8.41 -36.13
C GLY A 47 -8.24 -7.96 -35.60
N ILE A 48 -8.53 -8.18 -34.32
CA ILE A 48 -9.81 -7.80 -33.69
C ILE A 48 -9.80 -6.31 -33.34
N SER A 49 -8.67 -5.82 -32.82
CA SER A 49 -8.46 -4.42 -32.47
C SER A 49 -6.95 -4.17 -32.39
N ASP A 50 -6.51 -3.01 -32.88
CA ASP A 50 -5.11 -2.57 -32.80
C ASP A 50 -4.72 -2.08 -31.40
N ASP A 51 -5.69 -1.52 -30.65
CA ASP A 51 -5.50 -1.04 -29.29
C ASP A 51 -6.77 -1.16 -28.44
N ILE A 52 -7.07 -2.40 -28.02
CA ILE A 52 -8.26 -2.71 -27.23
C ILE A 52 -8.32 -1.97 -25.88
N LEU A 53 -7.17 -1.54 -25.34
CA LEU A 53 -7.07 -0.85 -24.05
C LEU A 53 -7.24 0.67 -24.18
N GLY A 54 -6.93 1.25 -25.34
CA GLY A 54 -7.20 2.65 -25.68
C GLY A 54 -8.62 2.92 -26.22
N GLU A 55 -9.36 1.86 -26.55
CA GLU A 55 -10.76 1.93 -26.96
C GLU A 55 -11.73 2.13 -25.75
N GLN A 56 -13.05 2.01 -25.98
CA GLN A 56 -14.07 2.12 -24.92
C GLN A 56 -14.13 0.92 -23.95
N THR A 57 -13.07 0.11 -23.89
CA THR A 57 -12.99 -1.07 -23.02
C THR A 57 -12.80 -0.64 -21.58
N ILE A 58 -13.67 -1.09 -20.68
CA ILE A 58 -13.53 -0.87 -19.24
C ILE A 58 -12.89 -2.10 -18.60
N VAL A 59 -11.68 -1.95 -18.06
CA VAL A 59 -10.98 -3.02 -17.33
C VAL A 59 -11.41 -3.00 -15.86
N THR A 60 -12.04 -4.05 -15.37
CA THR A 60 -12.39 -4.18 -13.94
C THR A 60 -11.54 -5.27 -13.29
N ALA A 61 -10.93 -4.99 -12.13
CA ALA A 61 -10.21 -6.00 -11.36
C ALA A 61 -10.52 -5.91 -9.85
N ASP A 62 -10.29 -7.00 -9.13
CA ASP A 62 -10.51 -7.06 -7.68
C ASP A 62 -9.53 -6.20 -6.87
N THR A 63 -9.87 -5.94 -5.60
CA THR A 63 -9.00 -5.18 -4.67
C THR A 63 -7.59 -5.77 -4.55
N GLY A 64 -7.41 -7.08 -4.78
CA GLY A 64 -6.09 -7.74 -4.74
C GLY A 64 -5.08 -7.18 -5.73
N PHE A 65 -5.55 -6.49 -6.78
CA PHE A 65 -4.72 -5.83 -7.80
C PHE A 65 -4.40 -4.37 -7.45
N ALA A 66 -4.92 -3.83 -6.34
CA ALA A 66 -4.66 -2.46 -5.93
C ALA A 66 -3.21 -2.31 -5.42
N SER A 67 -2.35 -1.69 -6.25
CA SER A 67 -0.98 -1.28 -5.93
C SER A 67 -0.61 -0.01 -6.67
N GLU A 68 0.31 0.77 -6.12
CA GLU A 68 0.78 2.01 -6.76
C GLU A 68 1.33 1.77 -8.17
N SER A 69 2.09 0.68 -8.36
CA SER A 69 2.63 0.30 -9.67
C SER A 69 1.56 0.05 -10.72
N ASN A 70 0.45 -0.58 -10.33
CA ASN A 70 -0.65 -0.88 -11.24
C ASN A 70 -1.43 0.37 -11.58
N MET A 71 -1.59 1.29 -10.63
CA MET A 71 -2.33 2.52 -10.84
C MET A 71 -1.55 3.51 -11.70
N ALA A 72 -0.23 3.58 -11.51
CA ALA A 72 0.64 4.30 -12.43
C ALA A 72 0.53 3.74 -13.86
N TYR A 73 0.60 2.41 -14.01
CA TYR A 73 0.47 1.75 -15.31
C TYR A 73 -0.88 1.95 -15.98
N LEU A 74 -1.98 2.06 -15.22
CA LEU A 74 -3.30 2.36 -15.78
C LEU A 74 -3.44 3.84 -16.12
N HIS A 75 -2.84 4.73 -15.32
CA HIS A 75 -2.99 6.18 -15.47
C HIS A 75 -2.12 6.76 -16.59
N GLU A 76 -0.84 6.38 -16.67
CA GLU A 76 0.11 6.91 -17.66
C GLU A 76 -0.38 6.80 -19.12
N PRO A 77 -0.84 5.61 -19.59
CA PRO A 77 -1.44 5.44 -20.91
C PRO A 77 -2.94 5.78 -20.97
N ASN A 78 -3.56 6.28 -19.89
CA ASN A 78 -4.99 6.59 -19.81
C ASN A 78 -5.91 5.38 -20.10
N ILE A 79 -5.59 4.22 -19.55
CA ILE A 79 -6.42 3.01 -19.67
C ILE A 79 -7.68 3.18 -18.82
N ASN A 80 -8.84 2.95 -19.42
CA ASN A 80 -10.12 3.02 -18.73
C ASN A 80 -10.30 1.80 -17.81
N ALA A 81 -9.93 1.94 -16.53
CA ALA A 81 -9.95 0.85 -15.57
C ALA A 81 -10.57 1.23 -14.23
N TYR A 82 -11.19 0.24 -13.58
CA TYR A 82 -11.78 0.35 -12.25
C TYR A 82 -11.26 -0.76 -11.34
N ILE A 83 -10.41 -0.37 -10.37
CA ILE A 83 -9.87 -1.26 -9.35
C ILE A 83 -10.16 -0.63 -7.98
N PRO A 84 -11.02 -1.23 -7.14
CA PRO A 84 -11.32 -0.68 -5.82
C PRO A 84 -10.10 -0.77 -4.91
N ASP A 85 -9.93 0.23 -4.03
CA ASP A 85 -8.83 0.26 -3.07
C ASP A 85 -8.94 -0.85 -2.00
N ASN A 86 -7.83 -1.16 -1.36
CA ASN A 86 -7.75 -2.23 -0.34
C ASN A 86 -8.64 -1.99 0.90
N GLN A 87 -9.07 -0.75 1.15
CA GLN A 87 -9.94 -0.37 2.26
C GLN A 87 -11.39 -0.12 1.81
N PHE A 88 -11.74 -0.33 0.53
CA PHE A 88 -13.07 -0.07 -0.04
C PHE A 88 -14.19 -0.67 0.82
N ARG A 89 -14.05 -1.95 1.19
CA ARG A 89 -15.02 -2.68 2.04
C ARG A 89 -15.14 -2.14 3.47
N SER A 90 -14.15 -1.39 3.96
CA SER A 90 -14.20 -0.77 5.30
C SER A 90 -14.77 0.65 5.27
N ARG A 91 -14.77 1.30 4.10
CA ARG A 91 -15.26 2.68 3.93
C ARG A 91 -16.72 2.72 3.50
N ASP A 92 -17.19 1.73 2.73
CA ASP A 92 -18.58 1.69 2.27
C ASP A 92 -19.52 1.17 3.39
N PRO A 93 -20.47 2.00 3.87
CA PRO A 93 -21.40 1.64 4.94
C PRO A 93 -22.24 0.39 4.66
N LYS A 94 -22.47 0.04 3.38
CA LYS A 94 -23.22 -1.16 2.98
C LYS A 94 -22.52 -2.46 3.41
N PHE A 95 -21.21 -2.40 3.69
CA PHE A 95 -20.42 -3.54 4.13
C PHE A 95 -20.25 -3.62 5.66
N ASN A 96 -20.81 -2.66 6.42
CA ASN A 96 -20.72 -2.65 7.89
C ASN A 96 -21.31 -3.92 8.52
N GLU A 97 -22.43 -4.42 7.98
CA GLU A 97 -23.12 -5.61 8.49
C GLU A 97 -22.52 -6.93 7.97
N GLN A 98 -21.67 -6.88 6.93
CA GLN A 98 -21.10 -8.09 6.33
C GLN A 98 -20.15 -8.84 7.29
N LYS A 99 -19.50 -8.10 8.20
CA LYS A 99 -18.66 -8.65 9.28
C LYS A 99 -19.45 -9.46 10.31
N ALA A 100 -20.76 -9.24 10.42
CA ALA A 100 -21.64 -10.01 11.30
C ALA A 100 -22.12 -11.32 10.66
N LYS A 101 -22.28 -11.35 9.33
CA LYS A 101 -22.84 -12.50 8.58
C LYS A 101 -21.81 -13.56 8.21
N TYR A 102 -20.58 -13.16 7.87
CA TYR A 102 -19.48 -14.09 7.59
C TYR A 102 -18.49 -14.01 8.75
N GLY A 103 -18.55 -15.00 9.65
CA GLY A 103 -17.67 -15.08 10.81
C GLY A 103 -16.20 -14.85 10.41
N LYS A 104 -15.45 -14.16 11.29
CA LYS A 104 -14.02 -13.91 11.08
C LYS A 104 -13.35 -15.24 10.72
N ARG A 105 -12.75 -15.32 9.52
CA ARG A 105 -11.83 -16.41 9.16
C ARG A 105 -10.95 -16.67 10.37
N HIS A 106 -10.86 -17.92 10.84
CA HIS A 106 -10.09 -18.31 12.03
C HIS A 106 -8.66 -17.76 11.89
N GLN A 107 -8.43 -16.55 12.38
CA GLN A 107 -7.10 -16.04 12.65
C GLN A 107 -6.77 -16.71 13.96
N ASP A 108 -6.11 -17.87 13.87
CA ASP A 108 -5.46 -18.50 15.02
C ASP A 108 -4.89 -17.41 15.89
N LYS A 109 -5.35 -17.40 17.15
CA LYS A 109 -5.16 -16.35 18.15
C LYS A 109 -3.87 -15.59 17.86
N LYS A 110 -3.98 -14.41 17.23
CA LYS A 110 -2.84 -13.49 17.13
C LYS A 110 -2.36 -13.30 18.56
N VAL A 111 -1.23 -13.90 18.90
CA VAL A 111 -0.58 -13.73 20.21
C VAL A 111 -0.57 -12.23 20.45
N ARG A 112 -1.31 -11.78 21.48
CA ARG A 112 -1.46 -10.34 21.76
C ARG A 112 -0.07 -9.75 21.79
N LYS A 113 0.29 -8.96 20.77
CA LYS A 113 1.60 -8.31 20.71
C LYS A 113 1.73 -7.50 21.99
N LYS A 114 2.78 -7.79 22.77
CA LYS A 114 3.11 -7.05 23.99
C LYS A 114 2.96 -5.55 23.73
N MET A 115 2.05 -4.91 24.46
CA MET A 115 1.85 -3.46 24.35
C MET A 115 3.12 -2.77 24.82
N THR A 116 3.87 -2.21 23.87
CA THR A 116 4.99 -1.34 24.17
C THR A 116 4.53 0.11 24.17
N ILE A 117 5.28 0.97 24.85
CA ILE A 117 5.06 2.42 24.79
C ILE A 117 4.93 2.87 23.32
N PRO A 118 3.85 3.55 22.90
CA PRO A 118 3.64 3.97 21.53
C PRO A 118 4.63 5.07 21.12
N ALA A 119 4.82 5.26 19.81
CA ALA A 119 5.66 6.34 19.28
C ALA A 119 5.11 7.75 19.62
N SER A 120 3.82 7.87 19.90
CA SER A 120 3.18 9.13 20.30
C SER A 120 3.65 9.68 21.65
N GLU A 121 4.22 8.85 22.52
CA GLU A 121 4.82 9.31 23.79
C GLU A 121 6.26 9.84 23.61
N PHE A 122 6.82 9.73 22.41
CA PHE A 122 8.15 10.25 22.10
C PHE A 122 8.00 11.66 21.54
N GLN A 123 8.80 12.59 22.06
CA GLN A 123 8.79 13.98 21.61
C GLN A 123 9.71 14.10 20.41
N PHE A 124 9.12 14.28 19.23
CA PHE A 124 9.86 14.43 17.98
C PHE A 124 9.82 15.89 17.52
N ASP A 125 11.00 16.47 17.32
CA ASP A 125 11.18 17.77 16.68
C ASP A 125 11.59 17.55 15.21
N PRO A 126 10.70 17.84 14.25
CA PRO A 126 10.96 17.65 12.82
C PRO A 126 11.98 18.63 12.23
N VAL A 127 12.18 19.81 12.84
CA VAL A 127 13.09 20.85 12.34
C VAL A 127 14.52 20.47 12.65
N ASN A 128 14.80 20.18 13.93
CA ASN A 128 16.14 19.81 14.38
C ASN A 128 16.43 18.31 14.23
N LYS A 129 15.45 17.51 13.79
CA LYS A 129 15.52 16.05 13.66
C LYS A 129 15.97 15.39 14.96
N THR A 130 15.45 15.90 16.07
CA THR A 130 15.73 15.35 17.40
C THR A 130 14.53 14.59 17.92
N CYS A 131 14.79 13.57 18.73
CA CYS A 131 13.73 12.81 19.37
C CYS A 131 14.11 12.49 20.80
N ILE A 132 13.20 12.76 21.72
CA ILE A 132 13.35 12.51 23.16
C ILE A 132 12.39 11.40 23.56
N CYS A 133 12.92 10.38 24.21
CA CYS A 133 12.12 9.26 24.67
C CYS A 133 11.35 9.59 25.96
N PRO A 134 10.34 8.78 26.33
CA PRO A 134 9.57 8.96 27.58
C PRO A 134 10.40 8.85 28.87
N ALA A 135 11.68 8.47 28.79
CA ALA A 135 12.60 8.46 29.91
C ALA A 135 13.49 9.72 29.97
N GLY A 136 13.27 10.70 29.08
CA GLY A 136 14.03 11.96 29.02
C GLY A 136 15.32 11.90 28.19
N GLU A 137 15.73 10.72 27.73
CA GLU A 137 16.95 10.54 26.94
C GLU A 137 16.74 10.87 25.47
N GLN A 138 17.69 11.59 24.87
CA GLN A 138 17.73 11.83 23.42
C GLN A 138 18.16 10.55 22.69
N ILE A 139 17.40 10.18 21.67
CA ILE A 139 17.68 9.00 20.84
C ILE A 139 18.31 9.39 19.50
N SER A 140 19.13 8.49 18.94
CA SER A 140 19.95 8.77 17.77
C SER A 140 19.11 8.79 16.49
N PHE A 141 19.26 9.85 15.69
CA PHE A 141 18.70 9.91 14.35
C PHE A 141 19.44 8.94 13.42
N ARG A 142 18.69 8.09 12.71
CA ARG A 142 19.22 7.08 11.78
C ARG A 142 19.12 7.50 10.31
N GLY A 143 18.40 8.59 10.03
CA GLY A 143 18.17 9.08 8.69
C GLY A 143 16.69 9.13 8.33
N ILE A 144 16.40 9.77 7.21
CA ILE A 144 15.10 9.75 6.56
C ILE A 144 15.18 8.73 5.43
N ARG A 145 14.16 7.86 5.33
CA ARG A 145 14.02 6.92 4.22
C ARG A 145 12.58 6.90 3.77
N GLU A 146 12.41 6.57 2.50
CA GLU A 146 11.10 6.28 1.95
C GLU A 146 10.61 4.92 2.47
N ASN A 147 9.38 4.89 2.96
CA ASN A 147 8.74 3.62 3.32
C ASN A 147 8.22 2.92 2.06
N THR A 148 7.64 1.74 2.21
CA THR A 148 7.04 0.97 1.09
C THR A 148 5.88 1.67 0.39
N GLU A 149 5.38 2.77 0.94
CA GLU A 149 4.25 3.57 0.46
C GLU A 149 4.72 4.89 -0.18
N GLY A 150 6.03 5.10 -0.38
CA GLY A 150 6.54 6.36 -0.93
C GLY A 150 6.66 7.52 0.08
N ILE A 151 6.41 7.26 1.37
CA ILE A 151 6.34 8.30 2.40
C ILE A 151 7.70 8.48 3.07
N GLN A 152 8.21 9.71 3.03
CA GLN A 152 9.42 10.11 3.74
C GLN A 152 9.21 9.95 5.26
N THR A 153 10.00 9.08 5.86
CA THR A 153 9.88 8.70 7.26
C THR A 153 11.21 8.90 7.97
N ALA A 154 11.22 9.63 9.08
CA ALA A 154 12.38 9.80 9.94
C ALA A 154 12.50 8.61 10.91
N TYR A 155 13.68 7.98 10.94
CA TYR A 155 13.95 6.82 11.79
C TYR A 155 14.88 7.19 12.94
N PHE A 156 14.57 6.69 14.13
CA PHE A 156 15.35 6.91 15.34
C PHE A 156 15.62 5.61 16.08
N GLU A 157 16.76 5.56 16.77
CA GLU A 157 17.16 4.43 17.58
C GLU A 157 17.80 4.88 18.90
N GLY A 158 17.30 4.36 20.02
CA GLY A 158 17.89 4.58 21.33
C GLY A 158 19.26 3.92 21.45
N LYS A 159 20.20 4.57 22.15
CA LYS A 159 21.53 4.00 22.36
C LYS A 159 21.43 2.78 23.27
N LEU A 160 22.25 1.76 23.02
CA LEU A 160 22.22 0.51 23.79
C LEU A 160 22.45 0.74 25.29
N LEU A 161 23.41 1.60 25.66
CA LEU A 161 23.70 1.89 27.06
C LEU A 161 22.52 2.58 27.77
N GLN A 162 21.87 3.55 27.12
CA GLN A 162 20.66 4.20 27.63
C GLN A 162 19.51 3.19 27.80
N CYS A 163 19.27 2.37 26.78
CA CYS A 163 18.16 1.41 26.80
C CYS A 163 18.41 0.24 27.78
N ARG A 164 19.67 -0.17 27.96
CA ARG A 164 20.07 -1.26 28.85
C ARG A 164 19.78 -0.93 30.31
N ASN A 165 20.09 0.31 30.71
CA ASN A 165 19.97 0.77 32.09
C ASN A 165 18.64 1.50 32.36
N CYS A 166 17.69 1.49 31.41
CA CYS A 166 16.41 2.17 31.55
C CYS A 166 15.42 1.34 32.37
N GLU A 167 14.81 1.93 33.40
CA GLU A 167 13.76 1.29 34.22
C GLU A 167 12.54 0.89 33.38
N LYS A 168 12.23 1.68 32.34
CA LYS A 168 11.11 1.43 31.42
C LYS A 168 11.45 0.39 30.35
N LYS A 169 12.66 -0.19 30.30
CA LYS A 169 13.13 -1.14 29.26
C LYS A 169 12.13 -2.25 28.96
N HIS A 170 11.58 -2.88 29.99
CA HIS A 170 10.63 -3.99 29.83
C HIS A 170 9.27 -3.56 29.26
N LYS A 171 8.85 -2.30 29.45
CA LYS A 171 7.61 -1.76 28.86
C LYS A 171 7.85 -1.05 27.53
N CYS A 172 9.06 -0.52 27.32
CA CYS A 172 9.45 0.21 26.13
C CYS A 172 9.83 -0.71 24.96
N MET A 173 10.55 -1.81 25.23
CA MET A 173 11.05 -2.71 24.18
C MET A 173 10.19 -3.97 24.04
N HIS A 174 9.97 -4.37 22.79
CA HIS A 174 9.33 -5.66 22.50
C HIS A 174 10.22 -6.82 22.98
N ASN A 175 11.52 -6.77 22.64
CA ASN A 175 12.55 -7.66 23.15
C ASN A 175 13.60 -6.90 23.99
N PRO A 176 13.45 -6.84 25.32
CA PRO A 176 14.41 -6.20 26.22
C PRO A 176 15.84 -6.71 26.10
N LYS A 177 16.04 -8.01 25.83
CA LYS A 177 17.37 -8.63 25.73
C LYS A 177 18.20 -8.08 24.57
N SER A 178 17.54 -7.44 23.58
CA SER A 178 18.22 -6.79 22.47
C SER A 178 19.19 -5.70 22.95
N ALA A 179 18.85 -4.92 23.98
CA ALA A 179 19.73 -3.87 24.49
C ALA A 179 20.99 -4.42 25.22
N ASP A 180 20.99 -5.70 25.60
CA ASP A 180 22.07 -6.33 26.34
C ASP A 180 23.16 -6.88 25.43
N HIS A 181 22.87 -7.04 24.13
CA HIS A 181 23.83 -7.57 23.16
C HIS A 181 24.54 -6.45 22.40
N ARG A 182 25.86 -6.58 22.18
CA ARG A 182 26.68 -5.57 21.47
C ARG A 182 26.24 -5.31 20.02
N LYS A 183 25.62 -6.30 19.38
CA LYS A 183 25.03 -6.19 18.02
C LYS A 183 23.51 -6.02 18.04
N GLY A 184 22.94 -5.80 19.22
CA GLY A 184 21.51 -5.58 19.34
C GLY A 184 21.13 -4.17 18.94
N ALA A 185 19.83 -3.90 18.96
CA ALA A 185 19.27 -2.57 18.76
C ALA A 185 18.58 -2.09 20.04
N GLY A 186 18.66 -0.78 20.29
CA GLY A 186 17.85 -0.12 21.31
C GLY A 186 16.40 0.04 20.86
N ARG A 187 15.66 0.93 21.53
CA ARG A 187 14.29 1.25 21.13
C ARG A 187 14.29 1.94 19.76
N GLN A 188 13.58 1.37 18.80
CA GLN A 188 13.38 1.97 17.48
C GLN A 188 12.00 2.64 17.41
N VAL A 189 11.97 3.86 16.88
CA VAL A 189 10.73 4.60 16.59
C VAL A 189 10.88 5.33 15.26
N SER A 190 9.77 5.60 14.58
CA SER A 190 9.75 6.31 13.32
C SER A 190 8.58 7.27 13.25
N PHE A 191 8.78 8.39 12.56
CA PHE A 191 7.78 9.44 12.38
C PHE A 191 7.65 9.74 10.89
N ARG A 192 6.42 9.72 10.40
CA ARG A 192 6.11 10.19 9.05
C ARG A 192 6.39 11.69 9.01
N LEU A 193 7.21 12.13 8.07
CA LEU A 193 7.39 13.56 7.83
C LEU A 193 6.23 14.03 6.97
N ALA A 194 5.67 15.18 7.31
CA ALA A 194 4.80 15.90 6.40
C ALA A 194 5.69 16.38 5.25
N THR A 195 5.71 15.62 4.17
CA THR A 195 6.19 16.11 2.88
C THR A 195 5.00 16.63 2.11
N ASP A 196 5.19 17.75 1.41
CA ASP A 196 4.40 18.16 0.25
C ASP A 196 4.64 17.15 -0.89
N ARG A 197 4.33 15.86 -0.64
CA ARG A 197 4.42 14.84 -1.67
C ARG A 197 3.25 15.04 -2.61
N GLU A 198 3.52 14.94 -3.90
CA GLU A 198 2.44 14.84 -4.87
C GLU A 198 1.56 13.63 -4.50
N PRO A 199 0.23 13.73 -4.62
CA PRO A 199 -0.66 12.65 -4.23
C PRO A 199 -0.33 11.40 -5.05
N THR A 200 -0.18 10.25 -4.40
CA THR A 200 0.07 8.99 -5.10
C THR A 200 -1.18 8.55 -5.85
N TYR A 201 -1.05 7.73 -6.89
CA TYR A 201 -2.20 7.26 -7.67
C TYR A 201 -3.23 6.52 -6.80
N THR A 202 -2.77 5.86 -5.75
CA THR A 202 -3.61 5.27 -4.69
C THR A 202 -4.36 6.31 -3.84
N ASP A 203 -3.79 7.48 -3.58
CA ASP A 203 -4.45 8.59 -2.86
C ASP A 203 -5.57 9.20 -3.72
N TRP A 204 -5.33 9.35 -5.03
CA TRP A 204 -6.33 9.83 -5.99
C TRP A 204 -7.59 8.95 -6.00
N MET A 205 -7.45 7.63 -6.00
CA MET A 205 -8.60 6.73 -5.90
C MET A 205 -9.31 6.80 -4.55
N THR A 206 -8.56 6.99 -3.46
CA THR A 206 -9.14 7.11 -2.12
C THR A 206 -10.02 8.36 -2.01
N ASN A 207 -9.62 9.48 -2.62
CA ASN A 207 -10.37 10.74 -2.61
C ASN A 207 -11.49 10.80 -3.68
N SER A 208 -11.42 9.97 -4.72
CA SER A 208 -12.43 9.93 -5.80
C SER A 208 -13.67 9.09 -5.46
N SER A 209 -13.80 8.63 -4.22
CA SER A 209 -14.88 7.73 -3.74
C SER A 209 -16.26 8.39 -3.60
N GLY A 210 -16.60 9.31 -4.50
CA GLY A 210 -17.86 10.05 -4.48
C GLY A 210 -18.18 10.87 -5.74
N MET A 211 -17.62 10.56 -6.91
CA MET A 211 -17.91 11.33 -8.13
C MET A 211 -18.52 10.49 -9.26
N ASN A 212 -19.60 11.05 -9.78
CA ASN A 212 -20.59 10.50 -10.70
C ASN A 212 -19.97 10.08 -12.05
N LEU A 213 -20.35 8.90 -12.56
CA LEU A 213 -19.77 8.20 -13.72
C LEU A 213 -19.92 8.89 -15.10
N ASN A 214 -20.42 10.13 -15.16
CA ASN A 214 -20.72 10.81 -16.43
C ASN A 214 -19.88 12.07 -16.68
N ASN A 215 -18.89 12.40 -15.84
CA ASN A 215 -18.13 13.64 -16.03
C ASN A 215 -16.64 13.51 -15.65
N VAL A 216 -15.98 12.45 -16.13
CA VAL A 216 -14.51 12.38 -16.08
C VAL A 216 -13.94 13.25 -17.21
N SER A 217 -14.03 14.57 -17.04
CA SER A 217 -13.13 15.49 -17.72
C SER A 217 -11.85 15.57 -16.89
N TRP A 218 -10.83 14.81 -17.30
CA TRP A 218 -9.48 14.99 -16.79
C TRP A 218 -9.02 16.42 -17.07
N PRO A 219 -8.42 17.14 -16.11
CA PRO A 219 -7.79 18.42 -16.43
C PRO A 219 -6.66 18.14 -17.43
N ARG A 220 -6.83 18.63 -18.66
CA ARG A 220 -5.77 18.61 -19.68
C ARG A 220 -4.57 19.35 -19.09
N ARG A 221 -3.40 18.71 -19.04
CA ARG A 221 -2.13 19.43 -18.87
C ARG A 221 -2.05 20.49 -19.97
N GLY A 222 -1.71 21.70 -19.56
CA GLY A 222 -1.88 22.94 -20.31
C GLY A 222 -1.51 22.83 -21.79
N GLU A 223 -2.45 23.26 -22.62
CA GLU A 223 -2.15 23.82 -23.94
C GLU A 223 -1.26 25.05 -23.71
N SER A 224 0.05 24.89 -23.91
CA SER A 224 0.93 26.01 -24.19
C SER A 224 0.64 26.47 -25.62
N HIS A 225 -0.36 27.33 -25.77
CA HIS A 225 -0.47 28.23 -26.91
C HIS A 225 0.13 29.59 -26.51
N GLY A 226 1.16 30.01 -27.25
CA GLY A 226 1.88 31.27 -27.09
C GLY A 226 3.35 31.12 -27.42
#